data_AF-A0A0K8RJY1-F1
#
_entry.id   AF-A0A0K8RJY1-F1
#
_cell.length_a   1.000
_cell.length_b   1.000
_cell.length_c   1.000
_cell.angle_alpha   90.00
_cell.angle_beta   90.00
_cell.angle_gamma   90.00
#
_symmetry.space_group_name_H-M   'P 1'
#
loop_
_entity.id
_entity.type
_entity.pdbx_description
1 polymer ?
#
loop_
_entity_poly.entity_id
_entity_poly.type
_entity_poly.pdbx_seq_one_letter_code
_entity_poly.pdbx_strand_id
1 'polypeptide(L)'
;MPGPLYFGACSLMICCLTIFVVTTAAPINTDGDIQSRQQTSNSDIQVLREIHGTTFSLSSSTPQNPRLVKSEVSCFTMQLLYSADEIVHKLMLWLHYEEANSRLKRVDTVSFAVNPETKAAENKLRLDFAGSSNNDLALKEAEFVSGPDSCTGLKILLNDHGCVFLALQTSSAMSGIDNCESYKELGNCNYEVYQPSNSEKCLEYVSFEDTQQSEATEVLTPSPDNSPLRETDVQLQEYQDFKRGLLFSSLVLVYSSYENDPFRLCMITYRPNEVPAPDGNIYILTSGLGGDEAMVQPFKPYKLEGHNDTFRAAARIRRNDGFYESRVIFTDRRQCILLRTPAYHNLCELFTGGRYTNGILNNICFFIYTVYCKQPQKKFTKLGDCWPPANQKN
;
A
#
# COMPACT_ATOMS: atom_id res chain seq x y z
N MET A 1 -0.50 21.05 56.28
CA MET A 1 -0.29 19.75 56.95
C MET A 1 -1.31 19.66 58.09
N PRO A 2 -2.01 18.54 58.36
CA PRO A 2 -1.69 17.13 58.10
C PRO A 2 -2.73 16.37 57.23
N GLY A 3 -2.40 15.14 56.77
CA GLY A 3 -3.31 14.18 56.11
C GLY A 3 -3.94 13.20 57.12
N PRO A 4 -4.14 11.90 56.77
CA PRO A 4 -4.76 11.27 55.60
C PRO A 4 -6.03 10.46 56.01
N LEU A 5 -6.93 10.12 55.08
CA LEU A 5 -8.03 9.17 55.35
C LEU A 5 -8.14 8.07 54.28
N TYR A 6 -8.03 6.85 54.79
CA TYR A 6 -8.38 5.56 54.22
C TYR A 6 -9.81 5.53 53.66
N PHE A 7 -10.00 4.93 52.49
CA PHE A 7 -11.19 4.17 52.09
C PHE A 7 -10.65 3.04 51.17
N GLY A 8 -10.80 1.75 51.46
CA GLY A 8 -12.00 1.09 51.97
C GLY A 8 -12.73 0.50 50.77
N ALA A 9 -12.39 -0.74 50.43
CA ALA A 9 -12.94 -1.49 49.31
C ALA A 9 -14.48 -1.54 49.34
N CYS A 10 -15.12 -1.30 48.20
CA CYS A 10 -16.49 -1.72 47.96
C CYS A 10 -16.60 -2.31 46.55
N SER A 11 -16.67 -3.64 46.53
CA SER A 11 -17.08 -4.46 45.39
C SER A 11 -18.58 -4.26 45.19
N LEU A 12 -18.98 -3.68 44.05
CA LEU A 12 -20.31 -3.81 43.44
C LEU A 12 -20.38 -2.91 42.21
N MET A 13 -20.15 -3.49 41.02
CA MET A 13 -20.81 -3.13 39.75
C MET A 13 -20.27 -4.05 38.64
N ILE A 14 -20.51 -5.35 38.78
CA ILE A 14 -20.50 -6.32 37.67
C ILE A 14 -21.95 -6.74 37.52
N CYS A 15 -22.74 -6.09 36.66
CA CYS A 15 -24.06 -6.57 36.21
C CYS A 15 -24.72 -5.73 35.10
N CYS A 16 -23.97 -5.20 34.12
CA CYS A 16 -24.57 -4.51 32.95
C CYS A 16 -23.79 -4.75 31.65
N LEU A 17 -23.44 -6.02 31.37
CA LEU A 17 -22.95 -6.41 30.05
C LEU A 17 -23.71 -7.64 29.57
N THR A 18 -24.81 -7.43 28.87
CA THR A 18 -25.27 -8.36 27.83
C THR A 18 -26.30 -7.67 26.93
N ILE A 19 -26.28 -8.06 25.66
CA ILE A 19 -27.11 -7.61 24.52
C ILE A 19 -26.48 -6.47 23.70
N PHE A 20 -25.37 -6.79 23.03
CA PHE A 20 -25.18 -6.30 21.67
C PHE A 20 -25.94 -7.24 20.74
N VAL A 21 -27.08 -6.78 20.21
CA VAL A 21 -27.75 -7.42 19.08
C VAL A 21 -26.84 -7.27 17.88
N VAL A 22 -26.22 -8.37 17.46
CA VAL A 22 -25.53 -8.49 16.18
C VAL A 22 -26.61 -8.48 15.10
N THR A 23 -26.83 -7.33 14.46
CA THR A 23 -27.58 -7.30 13.21
C THR A 23 -26.70 -7.92 12.13
N THR A 24 -27.02 -9.14 11.72
CA THR A 24 -26.42 -9.82 10.58
C THR A 24 -26.79 -9.09 9.29
N ALA A 25 -26.00 -8.09 8.90
CA ALA A 25 -25.98 -7.57 7.55
C ALA A 25 -24.76 -8.15 6.83
N ALA A 26 -24.80 -9.46 6.59
CA ALA A 26 -23.87 -10.10 5.66
C ALA A 26 -24.38 -9.82 4.24
N PRO A 27 -23.64 -9.11 3.37
CA PRO A 27 -24.04 -8.99 1.97
C PRO A 27 -23.88 -10.36 1.31
N ILE A 28 -24.99 -10.89 0.79
CA ILE A 28 -25.04 -12.11 -0.01
C ILE A 28 -24.18 -11.90 -1.26
N ASN A 29 -23.03 -12.56 -1.33
CA ASN A 29 -22.21 -12.62 -2.54
C ASN A 29 -22.42 -13.95 -3.25
N THR A 30 -23.05 -13.88 -4.42
CA THR A 30 -23.14 -14.97 -5.38
C THR A 30 -21.75 -15.25 -5.93
N ASP A 31 -21.38 -16.52 -5.85
CA ASP A 31 -20.25 -17.15 -6.50
C ASP A 31 -20.41 -17.08 -8.04
N GLY A 32 -19.32 -16.83 -8.76
CA GLY A 32 -19.31 -16.81 -10.23
C GLY A 32 -18.41 -15.72 -10.81
N ASP A 33 -17.20 -16.12 -11.18
CA ASP A 33 -16.21 -15.40 -11.98
C ASP A 33 -15.70 -14.05 -11.45
N ILE A 34 -14.44 -13.79 -11.81
CA ILE A 34 -13.74 -12.54 -11.58
C ILE A 34 -14.43 -11.44 -12.40
N GLN A 35 -15.53 -10.92 -11.89
CA GLN A 35 -15.97 -9.57 -12.12
C GLN A 35 -16.09 -8.89 -10.77
N SER A 36 -15.13 -8.00 -10.52
CA SER A 36 -15.24 -6.85 -9.62
C SER A 36 -16.72 -6.50 -9.41
N ARG A 37 -17.30 -6.90 -8.27
CA ARG A 37 -18.69 -6.60 -7.89
C ARG A 37 -18.78 -5.14 -7.43
N GLN A 38 -18.47 -4.30 -8.40
CA GLN A 38 -18.71 -2.89 -8.65
C GLN A 38 -18.02 -2.66 -10.00
N GLN A 39 -18.65 -3.15 -11.08
CA GLN A 39 -18.46 -2.54 -12.39
C GLN A 39 -19.20 -1.20 -12.30
N THR A 40 -18.57 -0.20 -11.69
CA THR A 40 -18.87 1.17 -12.06
C THR A 40 -18.47 1.26 -13.53
N SER A 41 -19.44 1.51 -14.41
CA SER A 41 -19.29 1.69 -15.86
C SER A 41 -18.44 2.93 -16.24
N ASN A 42 -17.61 3.42 -15.32
CA ASN A 42 -16.80 4.61 -15.48
C ASN A 42 -15.41 4.18 -15.94
N SER A 43 -15.13 4.32 -17.23
CA SER A 43 -13.87 3.97 -17.89
C SER A 43 -12.64 4.54 -17.16
N ASP A 44 -12.78 5.71 -16.54
CA ASP A 44 -11.70 6.38 -15.81
C ASP A 44 -11.23 5.61 -14.57
N ILE A 45 -12.13 4.94 -13.85
CA ILE A 45 -11.79 4.10 -12.69
C ILE A 45 -11.02 2.85 -13.15
N GLN A 46 -11.35 2.33 -14.33
CA GLN A 46 -10.64 1.19 -14.91
C GLN A 46 -9.20 1.57 -15.26
N VAL A 47 -9.00 2.75 -15.86
CA VAL A 47 -7.66 3.28 -16.16
C VAL A 47 -6.82 3.41 -14.88
N LEU A 48 -7.37 3.94 -13.78
CA LEU A 48 -6.66 4.02 -12.51
C LEU A 48 -6.26 2.64 -11.94
N ARG A 49 -7.05 1.60 -12.19
CA ARG A 49 -6.70 0.22 -11.83
C ARG A 49 -5.59 -0.34 -12.70
N GLU A 50 -5.56 0.01 -13.98
CA GLU A 50 -4.54 -0.44 -14.93
C GLU A 50 -3.16 0.17 -14.63
N ILE A 51 -3.11 1.44 -14.22
CA ILE A 51 -1.86 2.13 -13.89
C ILE A 51 -1.44 1.97 -12.41
N HIS A 52 -2.22 1.24 -11.60
CA HIS A 52 -1.89 0.98 -10.20
C HIS A 52 -0.56 0.22 -10.09
N GLY A 53 0.37 0.74 -9.28
CA GLY A 53 1.66 0.13 -9.01
C GLY A 53 2.71 0.40 -10.09
N THR A 54 2.32 0.99 -11.24
CA THR A 54 3.25 1.36 -12.30
C THR A 54 4.22 2.43 -11.81
N THR A 55 5.50 2.21 -12.07
CA THR A 55 6.56 3.20 -11.83
C THR A 55 6.86 3.94 -13.11
N PHE A 56 6.95 5.25 -13.00
CA PHE A 56 7.25 6.16 -14.09
C PHE A 56 8.55 6.91 -13.81
N SER A 57 9.32 7.19 -14.86
CA SER A 57 10.50 8.06 -14.80
C SER A 57 10.34 9.24 -15.73
N LEU A 58 10.93 10.38 -15.36
CA LEU A 58 10.93 11.57 -16.20
C LEU A 58 11.63 11.27 -17.54
N SER A 59 11.00 11.64 -18.65
CA SER A 59 11.57 11.47 -19.97
C SER A 59 12.82 12.34 -20.14
N SER A 60 13.84 11.82 -20.83
CA SER A 60 15.15 12.47 -21.02
C SER A 60 15.09 13.80 -21.79
N SER A 61 13.96 14.11 -22.43
CA SER A 61 13.70 15.38 -23.12
C SER A 61 13.21 16.51 -22.21
N THR A 62 12.96 16.23 -20.92
CA THR A 62 12.40 17.18 -19.94
C THR A 62 13.50 17.70 -19.00
N PRO A 63 13.46 18.96 -18.53
CA PRO A 63 14.45 19.49 -17.58
C PRO A 63 14.55 18.61 -16.32
N GLN A 64 15.77 18.34 -15.84
CA GLN A 64 16.08 17.42 -14.72
C GLN A 64 15.52 17.81 -13.34
N ASN A 65 14.75 18.90 -13.25
CA ASN A 65 14.18 19.38 -11.99
C ASN A 65 12.66 19.12 -11.98
N PRO A 66 12.21 17.95 -11.50
CA PRO A 66 10.79 17.61 -11.42
C PRO A 66 10.09 18.59 -10.47
N ARG A 67 8.97 19.16 -10.92
CA ARG A 67 8.23 20.18 -10.17
C ARG A 67 7.56 19.65 -8.89
N LEU A 68 7.44 18.33 -8.78
CA LEU A 68 6.91 17.67 -7.60
C LEU A 68 7.91 17.57 -6.44
N VAL A 69 9.12 18.10 -6.60
CA VAL A 69 10.16 18.16 -5.57
C VAL A 69 10.81 19.54 -5.62
N LYS A 70 11.09 20.14 -4.46
CA LYS A 70 11.74 21.47 -4.41
C LYS A 70 13.24 21.43 -4.68
N SER A 71 13.87 20.30 -4.35
CA SER A 71 15.31 20.09 -4.49
C SER A 71 15.69 19.75 -5.92
N GLU A 72 16.90 20.13 -6.33
CA GLU A 72 17.52 19.55 -7.52
C GLU A 72 17.81 18.07 -7.26
N VAL A 73 17.53 17.23 -8.26
CA VAL A 73 17.63 15.77 -8.12
C VAL A 73 18.56 15.17 -9.16
N SER A 74 19.34 14.17 -8.76
CA SER A 74 20.14 13.35 -9.68
C SER A 74 19.31 12.20 -10.28
N CYS A 75 18.24 11.80 -9.60
CA CYS A 75 17.30 10.77 -10.04
C CYS A 75 15.89 11.08 -9.54
N PHE A 76 14.86 10.80 -10.34
CA PHE A 76 13.45 10.89 -9.93
C PHE A 76 12.60 9.80 -10.60
N THR A 77 11.83 9.08 -9.80
CA THR A 77 10.75 8.19 -10.23
C THR A 77 9.49 8.44 -9.43
N MET A 78 8.34 8.15 -10.03
CA MET A 78 7.03 8.30 -9.44
C MET A 78 6.25 7.01 -9.57
N GLN A 79 5.68 6.50 -8.49
CA GLN A 79 4.77 5.38 -8.48
C GLN A 79 3.35 5.86 -8.17
N LEU A 80 2.38 5.42 -8.97
CA LEU A 80 0.98 5.77 -8.79
C LEU A 80 0.22 4.59 -8.21
N LEU A 81 -0.50 4.82 -7.11
CA LEU A 81 -1.22 3.80 -6.35
C LEU A 81 -2.67 4.22 -6.21
N TYR A 82 -3.56 3.42 -6.80
CA TYR A 82 -4.99 3.59 -6.67
C TYR A 82 -5.59 2.65 -5.62
N SER A 83 -6.54 3.15 -4.83
CA SER A 83 -7.25 2.41 -3.80
C SER A 83 -8.75 2.69 -3.90
N ALA A 84 -9.58 1.65 -3.81
CA ALA A 84 -11.03 1.78 -3.78
C ALA A 84 -11.56 1.38 -2.40
N ASP A 85 -11.99 2.35 -1.58
CA ASP A 85 -12.79 2.11 -0.38
C ASP A 85 -14.27 2.32 -0.73
N GLU A 86 -15.19 1.56 -0.11
CA GLU A 86 -16.64 1.54 -0.43
C GLU A 86 -17.32 2.93 -0.48
N ILE A 87 -16.71 3.94 0.14
CA ILE A 87 -17.24 5.30 0.25
C ILE A 87 -16.30 6.33 -0.41
N VAL A 88 -14.99 6.07 -0.48
CA VAL A 88 -13.99 7.03 -0.95
C VAL A 88 -12.88 6.31 -1.71
N HIS A 89 -12.80 6.53 -3.02
CA HIS A 89 -11.64 6.11 -3.80
C HIS A 89 -10.46 7.06 -3.53
N LYS A 90 -9.23 6.54 -3.53
CA LYS A 90 -8.02 7.31 -3.22
C LYS A 90 -6.95 7.07 -4.27
N LEU A 91 -6.22 8.12 -4.60
CA LEU A 91 -5.03 8.07 -5.45
C LEU A 91 -3.83 8.55 -4.64
N MET A 92 -2.73 7.82 -4.68
CA MET A 92 -1.48 8.18 -4.02
C MET A 92 -0.34 8.20 -5.04
N LEU A 93 0.44 9.28 -5.00
CA LEU A 93 1.72 9.37 -5.69
C LEU A 93 2.82 9.16 -4.67
N TRP A 94 3.74 8.26 -5.00
CA TRP A 94 4.98 8.02 -4.28
C TRP A 94 6.13 8.53 -5.12
N LEU A 95 6.84 9.51 -4.61
CA LEU A 95 7.96 10.15 -5.27
C LEU A 95 9.24 9.60 -4.68
N HIS A 96 10.03 8.92 -5.49
CA HIS A 96 11.33 8.39 -5.12
C HIS A 96 12.38 9.21 -5.84
N TYR A 97 13.29 9.83 -5.10
CA TYR A 97 14.29 10.69 -5.71
C TYR A 97 15.59 10.75 -4.92
N GLU A 98 16.66 11.14 -5.58
CA GLU A 98 17.96 11.40 -4.97
C GLU A 98 18.30 12.88 -5.14
N GLU A 99 18.57 13.59 -4.05
CA GLU A 99 18.97 14.99 -4.09
C GLU A 99 20.37 15.13 -4.73
N ALA A 100 20.52 16.00 -5.73
CA ALA A 100 21.75 16.14 -6.50
C ALA A 100 22.97 16.54 -5.63
N ASN A 101 22.74 17.42 -4.66
CA ASN A 101 23.81 17.99 -3.81
C ASN A 101 24.21 17.07 -2.65
N SER A 102 23.22 16.54 -1.93
CA SER A 102 23.45 15.74 -0.72
C SER A 102 23.60 14.25 -1.01
N ARG A 103 23.18 13.80 -2.22
CA ARG A 103 23.03 12.39 -2.60
C ARG A 103 22.07 11.61 -1.69
N LEU A 104 21.24 12.32 -0.92
CA LEU A 104 20.25 11.71 -0.06
C LEU A 104 19.07 11.23 -0.89
N LYS A 105 18.72 9.96 -0.73
CA LYS A 105 17.50 9.39 -1.29
C LYS A 105 16.31 9.73 -0.40
N ARG A 106 15.19 10.06 -1.02
CA ARG A 106 13.96 10.52 -0.38
C ARG A 106 12.78 9.76 -0.94
N VAL A 107 11.80 9.53 -0.07
CA VAL A 107 10.51 8.97 -0.45
C VAL A 107 9.42 9.83 0.16
N ASP A 108 8.62 10.38 -0.74
CA ASP A 108 7.73 11.49 -0.48
C ASP A 108 6.35 11.12 -1.03
N THR A 109 5.28 11.44 -0.32
CA THR A 109 3.94 10.96 -0.68
C THR A 109 2.97 12.12 -0.84
N VAL A 110 2.13 12.01 -1.87
CA VAL A 110 1.02 12.92 -2.14
C VAL A 110 -0.23 12.07 -2.25
N SER A 111 -1.31 12.40 -1.54
CA SER A 111 -2.57 11.66 -1.70
C SER A 111 -3.75 12.56 -2.01
N PHE A 112 -4.63 12.00 -2.83
CA PHE A 112 -5.87 12.59 -3.29
C PHE A 112 -7.04 11.66 -2.95
N ALA A 113 -8.16 12.26 -2.56
CA ALA A 113 -9.46 11.62 -2.57
C ALA A 113 -10.07 11.81 -3.96
N VAL A 114 -10.55 10.72 -4.55
CA VAL A 114 -11.31 10.76 -5.79
C VAL A 114 -12.70 11.24 -5.46
N ASN A 115 -13.17 12.28 -6.15
CA ASN A 115 -14.52 12.80 -5.99
C ASN A 115 -15.41 12.24 -7.11
N PRO A 116 -16.26 11.23 -6.84
CA PRO A 116 -17.11 10.63 -7.87
C PRO A 116 -18.30 11.51 -8.27
N GLU A 117 -18.64 12.55 -7.50
CA GLU A 117 -19.81 13.39 -7.74
C GLU A 117 -19.57 14.53 -8.74
N THR A 118 -18.35 14.69 -9.24
CA THR A 118 -18.11 15.71 -10.26
C THR A 118 -18.76 15.32 -11.58
N LYS A 119 -19.73 16.13 -11.99
CA LYS A 119 -20.12 16.36 -13.40
C LYS A 119 -18.95 16.97 -14.18
N ALA A 120 -17.78 16.36 -14.13
CA ALA A 120 -16.68 16.72 -15.01
C ALA A 120 -17.05 16.27 -16.43
N ALA A 121 -16.54 16.98 -17.43
CA ALA A 121 -16.71 16.58 -18.83
C ALA A 121 -16.22 15.14 -19.03
N GLU A 122 -16.76 14.43 -20.03
CA GLU A 122 -16.33 13.07 -20.37
C GLU A 122 -14.79 12.95 -20.34
N ASN A 123 -14.27 11.90 -19.69
CA ASN A 123 -12.83 11.57 -19.55
C ASN A 123 -12.03 12.37 -18.49
N LYS A 124 -12.70 12.93 -17.47
CA LYS A 124 -12.05 13.69 -16.39
C LYS A 124 -12.55 13.25 -15.02
N LEU A 125 -11.61 13.00 -14.12
CA LEU A 125 -11.87 12.63 -12.73
C LEU A 125 -11.24 13.68 -11.81
N ARG A 126 -12.07 14.38 -11.03
CA ARG A 126 -11.56 15.34 -10.05
C ARG A 126 -10.99 14.63 -8.83
N LEU A 127 -9.84 15.12 -8.38
CA LEU A 127 -9.08 14.61 -7.26
C LEU A 127 -8.91 15.72 -6.23
N ASP A 128 -9.57 15.57 -5.09
CA ASP A 128 -9.48 16.53 -3.99
C ASP A 128 -8.28 16.18 -3.11
N PHE A 129 -7.45 17.18 -2.79
CA PHE A 129 -6.23 16.94 -2.00
C PHE A 129 -6.58 16.51 -0.57
N ALA A 130 -6.10 15.34 -0.16
CA ALA A 130 -6.43 14.73 1.14
C ALA A 130 -5.53 15.22 2.30
N GLY A 131 -4.98 16.45 2.18
CA GLY A 131 -4.32 17.17 3.27
C GLY A 131 -3.01 16.60 3.80
N SER A 132 -2.37 15.63 3.13
CA SER A 132 -1.02 15.20 3.51
C SER A 132 -0.11 15.12 2.29
N SER A 133 0.79 16.07 2.20
CA SER A 133 2.00 15.98 1.40
C SER A 133 3.17 16.26 2.33
N ASN A 134 4.12 15.34 2.41
CA ASN A 134 5.34 15.55 3.21
C ASN A 134 6.41 16.34 2.45
N ASN A 135 6.11 16.77 1.22
CA ASN A 135 7.07 17.26 0.24
C ASN A 135 7.18 18.81 0.25
N ASP A 136 6.69 19.47 1.30
CA ASP A 136 6.55 20.94 1.41
C ASP A 136 5.81 21.63 0.24
N LEU A 137 5.13 20.86 -0.62
CA LEU A 137 4.36 21.38 -1.75
C LEU A 137 2.98 21.79 -1.30
N ALA A 138 2.63 23.02 -1.63
CA ALA A 138 1.34 23.61 -1.33
C ALA A 138 0.35 23.23 -2.44
N LEU A 139 -0.26 22.05 -2.33
CA LEU A 139 -1.20 21.49 -3.32
C LEU A 139 -2.64 21.89 -3.01
N LYS A 140 -3.42 22.22 -4.04
CA LYS A 140 -4.83 22.64 -3.91
C LYS A 140 -5.80 21.55 -4.36
N GLU A 141 -5.70 21.16 -5.62
CA GLU A 141 -6.57 20.17 -6.26
C GLU A 141 -5.81 19.49 -7.40
N ALA A 142 -6.28 18.33 -7.81
CA ALA A 142 -5.79 17.66 -9.00
C ALA A 142 -6.95 17.18 -9.89
N GLU A 143 -6.66 16.95 -11.15
CA GLU A 143 -7.59 16.46 -12.14
C GLU A 143 -6.87 15.35 -12.92
N PHE A 144 -7.40 14.14 -12.83
CA PHE A 144 -6.97 13.05 -13.68
C PHE A 144 -7.72 13.13 -15.00
N VAL A 145 -7.00 13.04 -16.11
CA VAL A 145 -7.53 13.15 -17.46
C VAL A 145 -7.20 11.86 -18.18
N SER A 146 -8.21 11.08 -18.56
CA SER A 146 -8.01 9.92 -19.41
C SER A 146 -7.92 10.38 -20.87
N GLY A 147 -6.93 9.85 -21.60
CA GLY A 147 -6.69 10.16 -23.00
C GLY A 147 -6.78 8.97 -23.92
N PRO A 148 -6.75 9.20 -25.26
CA PRO A 148 -6.76 8.11 -26.22
C PRO A 148 -5.54 7.18 -26.06
N ASP A 149 -5.85 5.88 -25.97
CA ASP A 149 -5.09 4.62 -26.12
C ASP A 149 -3.62 4.48 -25.68
N SER A 150 -2.96 5.50 -25.13
CA SER A 150 -1.58 5.38 -24.62
C SER A 150 -1.11 6.51 -23.70
N CYS A 151 -1.92 7.53 -23.45
CA CYS A 151 -1.52 8.67 -22.62
C CYS A 151 -2.62 9.11 -21.65
N THR A 152 -2.29 9.09 -20.36
CA THR A 152 -3.15 9.60 -19.28
C THR A 152 -2.46 10.78 -18.61
N GLY A 153 -3.23 11.73 -18.09
CA GLY A 153 -2.70 12.96 -17.54
C GLY A 153 -3.09 13.14 -16.09
N LEU A 154 -2.16 13.67 -15.28
CA LEU A 154 -2.49 14.20 -13.96
C LEU A 154 -2.15 15.69 -13.93
N LYS A 155 -3.19 16.52 -13.94
CA LYS A 155 -3.06 17.97 -13.76
C LYS A 155 -3.13 18.29 -12.28
N ILE A 156 -2.13 18.97 -11.75
CA ILE A 156 -2.03 19.37 -10.35
C ILE A 156 -1.99 20.89 -10.27
N LEU A 157 -2.88 21.46 -9.46
CA LEU A 157 -2.97 22.89 -9.17
C LEU A 157 -2.28 23.19 -7.85
N LEU A 158 -1.36 24.15 -7.88
CA LEU A 158 -0.57 24.61 -6.75
C LEU A 158 -1.25 25.84 -6.10
N ASN A 159 -1.00 26.06 -4.82
CA ASN A 159 -1.60 27.16 -4.05
C ASN A 159 -1.16 28.56 -4.53
N ASP A 160 -0.04 28.67 -5.24
CA ASP A 160 0.51 29.91 -5.80
C ASP A 160 -0.05 30.26 -7.19
N HIS A 161 -1.18 29.64 -7.59
CA HIS A 161 -1.78 29.74 -8.93
C HIS A 161 -0.97 29.10 -10.06
N GLY A 162 0.15 28.42 -9.75
CA GLY A 162 0.85 27.58 -10.69
C GLY A 162 0.10 26.27 -10.97
N CYS A 163 0.38 25.65 -12.11
CA CYS A 163 -0.08 24.30 -12.39
C CYS A 163 1.00 23.46 -13.08
N VAL A 164 0.96 22.16 -12.80
CA VAL A 164 1.84 21.16 -13.40
C VAL A 164 0.96 20.08 -14.03
N PHE A 165 1.27 19.70 -15.26
CA PHE A 165 0.62 18.62 -15.97
C PHE A 165 1.61 17.48 -16.16
N LEU A 166 1.33 16.33 -15.55
CA LEU A 166 2.13 15.12 -15.64
C LEU A 166 1.48 14.22 -16.70
N ALA A 167 2.13 14.07 -17.85
CA ALA A 167 1.71 13.15 -18.89
C ALA A 167 2.32 11.77 -18.64
N LEU A 168 1.48 10.77 -18.37
CA LEU A 168 1.83 9.39 -18.05
C LEU A 168 1.58 8.51 -19.28
N GLN A 169 2.66 8.04 -19.92
CA GLN A 169 2.56 7.08 -21.03
C GLN A 169 2.23 5.69 -20.48
N THR A 170 1.18 5.04 -20.97
CA THR A 170 0.71 3.74 -20.45
C THR A 170 1.17 2.54 -21.28
N SER A 171 1.63 2.75 -22.52
CA SER A 171 2.16 1.69 -23.40
C SER A 171 3.67 1.84 -23.64
N SER A 172 4.41 0.73 -23.57
CA SER A 172 5.83 0.64 -23.97
C SER A 172 6.05 0.68 -25.49
N ALA A 173 4.97 0.68 -26.28
CA ALA A 173 5.03 0.73 -27.73
C ALA A 173 5.31 2.17 -28.21
N MET A 174 6.48 2.34 -28.82
CA MET A 174 7.05 3.55 -29.42
C MET A 174 7.80 4.48 -28.45
N SER A 175 8.93 3.97 -27.96
CA SER A 175 10.08 4.79 -27.56
C SER A 175 10.48 5.72 -28.70
N GLY A 176 9.97 6.96 -28.70
CA GLY A 176 10.42 8.01 -29.61
C GLY A 176 9.36 8.96 -30.13
N ILE A 177 8.06 8.64 -29.99
CA ILE A 177 6.97 9.55 -30.36
C ILE A 177 6.23 9.95 -29.09
N ASP A 178 6.17 11.25 -28.83
CA ASP A 178 5.47 11.81 -27.68
C ASP A 178 3.96 11.76 -27.96
N ASN A 179 3.34 10.57 -27.80
CA ASN A 179 1.90 10.37 -28.02
C ASN A 179 1.00 11.23 -27.11
N CYS A 180 1.61 11.93 -26.16
CA CYS A 180 0.97 12.89 -25.27
C CYS A 180 0.99 14.33 -25.83
N GLU A 181 1.41 14.57 -27.08
CA GLU A 181 1.50 15.91 -27.67
C GLU A 181 0.19 16.71 -27.62
N SER A 182 -0.96 16.05 -27.75
CA SER A 182 -2.28 16.69 -27.61
C SER A 182 -2.49 17.34 -26.24
N TYR A 183 -1.76 16.92 -25.21
CA TYR A 183 -1.82 17.51 -23.87
C TYR A 183 -0.93 18.73 -23.68
N LYS A 184 0.08 18.94 -24.52
CA LYS A 184 0.88 20.18 -24.50
C LYS A 184 0.02 21.40 -24.84
N GLU A 185 -1.08 21.21 -25.56
CA GLU A 185 -1.99 22.26 -26.00
C GLU A 185 -3.09 22.59 -24.97
N LEU A 186 -3.20 21.84 -23.86
CA LEU A 186 -4.28 21.94 -22.87
C LEU A 186 -4.13 23.08 -21.83
N GLY A 187 -3.16 23.99 -22.01
CA GLY A 187 -3.11 25.30 -21.32
C GLY A 187 -1.74 25.73 -20.78
N ASN A 188 -1.72 26.81 -19.99
CA ASN A 188 -0.51 27.48 -19.46
C ASN A 188 0.21 26.73 -18.30
N CYS A 189 0.07 25.40 -18.19
CA CYS A 189 0.71 24.63 -17.12
C CYS A 189 2.13 24.21 -17.49
N ASN A 190 3.00 24.05 -16.49
CA ASN A 190 4.27 23.37 -16.69
C ASN A 190 4.00 21.92 -17.09
N TYR A 191 4.62 21.46 -18.17
CA TYR A 191 4.33 20.15 -18.74
C TYR A 191 5.52 19.20 -18.55
N GLU A 192 5.27 18.01 -17.99
CA GLU A 192 6.27 16.98 -17.76
C GLU A 192 5.80 15.64 -18.35
N VAL A 193 6.70 14.94 -19.05
CA VAL A 193 6.41 13.63 -19.64
C VAL A 193 7.10 12.54 -18.86
N TYR A 194 6.32 11.51 -18.54
CA TYR A 194 6.71 10.38 -17.74
C TYR A 194 6.46 9.09 -18.50
N GLN A 195 7.48 8.23 -18.53
CA GLN A 195 7.45 6.95 -19.23
C GLN A 195 7.48 5.80 -18.23
N PRO A 196 6.82 4.65 -18.54
CA PRO A 196 6.94 3.44 -17.72
C PRO A 196 8.41 3.08 -17.57
N SER A 197 8.80 2.83 -16.34
CA SER A 197 10.20 2.64 -15.99
C SER A 197 10.37 1.39 -15.15
N ASN A 198 11.18 0.48 -15.67
CA ASN A 198 11.77 -0.61 -14.87
C ASN A 198 12.99 -0.10 -14.08
N SER A 199 13.26 1.21 -14.12
CA SER A 199 14.50 1.81 -13.67
C SER A 199 14.79 1.56 -12.19
N GLU A 200 15.86 0.81 -11.97
CA GLU A 200 16.66 0.69 -10.74
C GLU A 200 17.40 1.99 -10.36
N LYS A 201 17.37 3.05 -11.20
CA LYS A 201 18.27 4.21 -11.04
C LYS A 201 18.12 4.96 -9.71
N CYS A 202 16.92 5.03 -9.15
CA CYS A 202 16.70 5.72 -7.86
C CYS A 202 16.69 4.75 -6.68
N LEU A 203 16.46 3.46 -6.92
CA LEU A 203 16.30 2.39 -5.93
C LEU A 203 16.78 1.10 -6.58
N GLU A 204 17.87 0.53 -6.07
CA GLU A 204 18.43 -0.70 -6.60
C GLU A 204 17.61 -1.89 -6.09
N TYR A 205 17.01 -2.66 -7.00
CA TYR A 205 16.23 -3.84 -6.63
C TYR A 205 17.06 -5.10 -6.80
N VAL A 206 17.32 -5.78 -5.69
CA VAL A 206 17.96 -7.09 -5.65
C VAL A 206 16.87 -8.15 -5.78
N SER A 207 16.96 -8.98 -6.83
CA SER A 207 16.01 -10.07 -7.07
C SER A 207 16.33 -11.30 -6.24
N PHE A 208 15.31 -11.87 -5.59
CA PHE A 208 15.41 -13.11 -4.85
C PHE A 208 14.37 -14.10 -5.35
N GLU A 209 14.80 -15.33 -5.62
CA GLU A 209 13.92 -16.41 -6.03
C GLU A 209 13.82 -17.48 -4.95
N ASP A 210 12.59 -17.90 -4.64
CA ASP A 210 12.36 -19.08 -3.81
C ASP A 210 12.45 -20.34 -4.68
N THR A 211 13.48 -21.14 -4.41
CA THR A 211 13.70 -22.44 -5.06
C THR A 211 12.94 -23.57 -4.37
N GLN A 212 12.35 -23.32 -3.20
CA GLN A 212 11.56 -24.32 -2.48
C GLN A 212 10.10 -24.30 -2.96
N GLN A 213 9.54 -25.50 -3.10
CA GLN A 213 8.13 -25.66 -3.42
C GLN A 213 7.30 -25.35 -2.17
N SER A 214 6.21 -24.59 -2.34
CA SER A 214 5.30 -24.27 -1.24
C SER A 214 4.46 -25.52 -0.93
N GLU A 215 4.70 -26.14 0.22
CA GLU A 215 3.81 -27.17 0.75
C GLU A 215 2.71 -26.49 1.58
N ALA A 216 1.46 -26.93 1.40
CA ALA A 216 0.35 -26.43 2.19
C ALA A 216 0.55 -26.86 3.64
N THR A 217 0.67 -25.90 4.56
CA THR A 217 0.85 -26.22 5.97
C THR A 217 -0.44 -26.79 6.57
N GLU A 218 -0.31 -27.91 7.30
CA GLU A 218 -1.43 -28.60 7.95
C GLU A 218 -2.19 -27.68 8.92
N VAL A 219 -3.53 -27.75 8.87
CA VAL A 219 -4.40 -27.05 9.81
C VAL A 219 -4.58 -27.88 11.07
N LEU A 220 -3.97 -27.44 12.17
CA LEU A 220 -4.17 -28.05 13.49
C LEU A 220 -5.59 -27.76 13.99
N THR A 221 -6.40 -28.82 14.11
CA THR A 221 -7.63 -29.04 14.93
C THR A 221 -8.53 -27.82 15.24
N PRO A 222 -9.87 -27.93 15.14
CA PRO A 222 -10.79 -26.82 15.40
C PRO A 222 -10.58 -26.17 16.78
N SER A 223 -10.82 -24.87 16.83
CA SER A 223 -10.74 -24.10 18.08
C SER A 223 -11.79 -24.58 19.08
N PRO A 224 -11.48 -24.67 20.39
CA PRO A 224 -12.49 -24.98 21.40
C PRO A 224 -13.52 -23.85 21.54
N ASP A 225 -14.77 -24.20 21.89
CA ASP A 225 -16.01 -23.38 21.84
C ASP A 225 -16.02 -22.03 22.59
N ASN A 226 -14.94 -21.60 23.23
CA ASN A 226 -14.86 -20.33 23.97
C ASN A 226 -13.53 -19.58 23.82
N SER A 227 -12.78 -19.88 22.77
CA SER A 227 -11.54 -19.17 22.42
C SER A 227 -11.70 -18.42 21.10
N PRO A 228 -10.95 -17.32 20.88
CA PRO A 228 -10.85 -16.72 19.55
C PRO A 228 -10.52 -17.80 18.52
N LEU A 229 -11.15 -17.72 17.34
CA LEU A 229 -10.89 -18.64 16.23
C LEU A 229 -9.39 -18.67 15.95
N ARG A 230 -8.81 -19.85 15.76
CA ARG A 230 -7.40 -20.01 15.39
C ARG A 230 -7.11 -19.30 14.07
N GLU A 231 -5.89 -18.83 13.91
CA GLU A 231 -5.43 -18.12 12.70
C GLU A 231 -5.58 -18.98 11.42
N THR A 232 -5.72 -20.29 11.53
CA THR A 232 -5.90 -21.21 10.39
C THR A 232 -7.35 -21.66 10.21
N ASP A 233 -8.29 -21.17 11.02
CA ASP A 233 -9.67 -21.60 11.01
C ASP A 233 -10.37 -21.26 9.68
N VAL A 234 -11.08 -22.23 9.11
CA VAL A 234 -11.74 -22.12 7.80
C VAL A 234 -12.81 -21.02 7.81
N GLN A 235 -13.37 -20.67 8.96
CA GLN A 235 -14.31 -19.55 9.07
C GLN A 235 -13.66 -18.18 8.80
N LEU A 236 -12.34 -18.06 8.99
CA LEU A 236 -11.61 -16.82 8.75
C LEU A 236 -11.12 -16.66 7.31
N GLN A 237 -11.16 -17.71 6.49
CA GLN A 237 -10.50 -17.77 5.18
C GLN A 237 -10.83 -16.57 4.27
N GLU A 238 -12.06 -16.03 4.36
CA GLU A 238 -12.44 -14.87 3.56
C GLU A 238 -11.60 -13.63 3.93
N TYR A 239 -11.29 -13.42 5.20
CA TYR A 239 -10.45 -12.32 5.67
C TYR A 239 -8.97 -12.59 5.52
N GLN A 240 -8.59 -13.71 4.90
CA GLN A 240 -7.20 -14.16 4.82
C GLN A 240 -6.66 -14.14 3.40
N ASP A 241 -7.37 -13.56 2.44
CA ASP A 241 -6.87 -13.45 1.06
C ASP A 241 -5.66 -12.50 0.97
N PHE A 242 -4.47 -13.08 0.79
CA PHE A 242 -3.20 -12.33 0.73
C PHE A 242 -3.15 -11.40 -0.46
N LYS A 243 -3.59 -11.84 -1.65
CA LYS A 243 -3.61 -10.99 -2.84
C LYS A 243 -4.46 -9.75 -2.60
N ARG A 244 -5.70 -9.95 -2.12
CA ARG A 244 -6.61 -8.83 -1.84
C ARG A 244 -6.06 -7.88 -0.78
N GLY A 245 -5.37 -8.42 0.22
CA GLY A 245 -4.71 -7.59 1.24
C GLY A 245 -3.51 -6.78 0.73
N LEU A 246 -2.99 -7.06 -0.47
CA LEU A 246 -1.92 -6.28 -1.10
C LEU A 246 -2.42 -5.32 -2.20
N LEU A 247 -3.62 -5.55 -2.76
CA LEU A 247 -4.10 -4.85 -3.95
C LEU A 247 -4.54 -3.40 -3.72
N PHE A 248 -4.72 -2.96 -2.49
CA PHE A 248 -5.34 -1.66 -2.20
C PHE A 248 -4.34 -0.51 -2.11
N SER A 249 -3.02 -0.76 -1.99
CA SER A 249 -1.94 0.24 -1.93
C SER A 249 -0.60 -0.45 -1.68
N SER A 250 0.51 0.27 -1.85
CA SER A 250 1.72 0.00 -1.08
C SER A 250 1.43 0.05 0.43
N LEU A 251 1.93 -0.95 1.12
CA LEU A 251 1.70 -1.17 2.54
C LEU A 251 2.93 -0.79 3.33
N VAL A 252 2.78 -0.06 4.43
CA VAL A 252 3.88 0.30 5.34
C VAL A 252 3.73 -0.42 6.68
N LEU A 253 4.85 -0.85 7.25
CA LEU A 253 4.87 -1.53 8.56
C LEU A 253 4.56 -0.54 9.68
N VAL A 254 3.54 -0.81 10.48
CA VAL A 254 3.13 0.06 11.60
C VAL A 254 3.45 -0.58 12.94
N TYR A 255 3.19 -1.89 13.07
CA TYR A 255 3.51 -2.64 14.28
C TYR A 255 4.27 -3.91 13.96
N SER A 256 5.26 -4.21 14.81
CA SER A 256 5.96 -5.48 14.82
C SER A 256 5.99 -6.06 16.23
N SER A 257 5.84 -7.38 16.31
CA SER A 257 6.04 -8.14 17.55
C SER A 257 7.51 -8.48 17.80
N TYR A 258 8.44 -8.07 16.94
CA TYR A 258 9.87 -8.30 17.11
C TYR A 258 10.63 -6.96 17.12
N GLU A 259 11.05 -6.54 18.32
CA GLU A 259 11.61 -5.20 18.54
C GLU A 259 12.82 -4.89 17.67
N ASN A 260 13.80 -5.78 17.67
CA ASN A 260 15.12 -5.60 17.06
C ASN A 260 15.33 -6.52 15.85
N ASP A 261 14.28 -6.69 15.06
CA ASP A 261 14.38 -7.39 13.77
C ASP A 261 15.38 -6.68 12.84
N PRO A 262 16.48 -7.34 12.42
CA PRO A 262 17.43 -6.76 11.48
C PRO A 262 16.86 -6.70 10.04
N PHE A 263 15.85 -7.52 9.72
CA PHE A 263 15.28 -7.67 8.37
C PHE A 263 13.79 -7.37 8.36
N ARG A 264 13.43 -6.13 8.71
CA ARG A 264 12.03 -5.67 8.69
C ARG A 264 11.57 -5.44 7.27
N LEU A 265 10.40 -5.93 6.90
CA LEU A 265 9.73 -5.49 5.68
C LEU A 265 9.09 -4.15 6.02
N CYS A 266 9.68 -3.05 5.58
CA CYS A 266 9.22 -1.71 5.93
C CYS A 266 8.12 -1.21 5.03
N MET A 267 8.15 -1.64 3.77
CA MET A 267 7.11 -1.35 2.81
C MET A 267 6.97 -2.51 1.83
N ILE A 268 5.75 -2.86 1.44
CA ILE A 268 5.45 -3.88 0.44
C ILE A 268 4.60 -3.25 -0.66
N THR A 269 5.04 -3.35 -1.91
CA THR A 269 4.25 -2.98 -3.08
C THR A 269 4.03 -4.20 -3.96
N TYR A 270 2.77 -4.45 -4.29
CA TYR A 270 2.38 -5.59 -5.11
C TYR A 270 2.17 -5.20 -6.57
N ARG A 271 2.75 -5.97 -7.50
CA ARG A 271 2.60 -5.79 -8.93
C ARG A 271 2.06 -7.07 -9.57
N PRO A 272 0.73 -7.23 -9.65
CA PRO A 272 0.09 -8.47 -10.13
C PRO A 272 0.31 -8.75 -11.62
N ASN A 273 0.52 -7.70 -12.44
CA ASN A 273 0.55 -7.80 -13.91
C ASN A 273 1.97 -7.97 -14.49
N GLU A 274 2.98 -8.18 -13.65
CA GLU A 274 4.35 -8.43 -14.08
C GLU A 274 4.63 -9.93 -14.22
N VAL A 275 5.66 -10.26 -15.00
CA VAL A 275 6.20 -11.63 -15.02
C VAL A 275 6.93 -11.85 -13.69
N PRO A 276 6.71 -12.99 -13.00
CA PRO A 276 6.05 -14.21 -13.48
C PRO A 276 4.54 -14.25 -13.25
N ALA A 277 3.79 -14.62 -14.29
CA ALA A 277 2.38 -14.97 -14.19
C ALA A 277 2.17 -16.23 -13.32
N PRO A 278 1.01 -16.40 -12.66
CA PRO A 278 -0.18 -15.54 -12.74
C PRO A 278 -0.21 -14.39 -11.72
N ASP A 279 0.78 -14.32 -10.84
CA ASP A 279 0.67 -13.56 -9.60
C ASP A 279 1.63 -12.37 -9.54
N GLY A 280 2.64 -12.31 -10.40
CA GLY A 280 3.59 -11.20 -10.51
C GLY A 280 4.61 -11.14 -9.38
N ASN A 281 4.99 -9.91 -9.01
CA ASN A 281 6.08 -9.66 -8.06
C ASN A 281 5.61 -8.81 -6.87
N ILE A 282 6.32 -8.96 -5.76
CA ILE A 282 6.30 -7.99 -4.66
C ILE A 282 7.65 -7.28 -4.57
N TYR A 283 7.58 -5.97 -4.38
CA TYR A 283 8.70 -5.07 -4.20
C TYR A 283 8.70 -4.61 -2.75
N ILE A 284 9.83 -4.76 -2.07
CA ILE A 284 9.92 -4.60 -0.63
C ILE A 284 11.08 -3.68 -0.27
N LEU A 285 10.77 -2.59 0.43
CA LEU A 285 11.80 -1.84 1.15
C LEU A 285 12.07 -2.57 2.47
N THR A 286 13.33 -2.91 2.72
CA THR A 286 13.72 -3.69 3.90
C THR A 286 14.90 -3.07 4.63
N SER A 287 14.93 -3.21 5.97
CA SER A 287 16.09 -2.78 6.78
C SER A 287 17.28 -3.73 6.69
N GLY A 288 17.10 -4.91 6.08
CA GLY A 288 18.08 -5.99 6.13
C GLY A 288 19.01 -6.10 4.92
N LEU A 289 18.93 -5.17 3.98
CA LEU A 289 19.86 -5.04 2.86
C LEU A 289 20.81 -3.85 3.07
N GLY A 290 21.87 -3.79 2.28
CA GLY A 290 22.89 -2.75 2.39
C GLY A 290 22.38 -1.43 1.85
N GLY A 291 22.58 -0.33 2.59
CA GLY A 291 22.36 1.01 2.09
C GLY A 291 20.93 1.26 1.59
N ASP A 292 20.80 1.44 0.29
CA ASP A 292 19.62 1.86 -0.48
C ASP A 292 19.03 0.76 -1.37
N GLU A 293 19.47 -0.47 -1.17
CA GLU A 293 18.91 -1.66 -1.83
C GLU A 293 17.49 -1.96 -1.35
N ALA A 294 16.66 -2.41 -2.28
CA ALA A 294 15.34 -2.94 -2.07
C ALA A 294 15.26 -4.37 -2.60
N MET A 295 14.27 -5.11 -2.15
CA MET A 295 14.09 -6.50 -2.52
C MET A 295 12.96 -6.62 -3.54
N VAL A 296 13.15 -7.42 -4.57
CA VAL A 296 12.06 -7.91 -5.42
C VAL A 296 12.03 -9.43 -5.37
N GLN A 297 10.84 -10.00 -5.28
CA GLN A 297 10.67 -11.45 -5.41
C GLN A 297 9.37 -11.78 -6.14
N PRO A 298 9.32 -12.93 -6.85
CA PRO A 298 8.07 -13.51 -7.31
C PRO A 298 7.09 -13.68 -6.14
N PHE A 299 5.84 -13.27 -6.38
CA PHE A 299 4.77 -13.50 -5.43
C PHE A 299 4.05 -14.80 -5.79
N LYS A 300 4.10 -15.79 -4.91
CA LYS A 300 3.46 -17.10 -5.12
C LYS A 300 2.55 -17.42 -3.93
N PRO A 301 1.38 -16.77 -3.82
CA PRO A 301 0.43 -17.04 -2.76
C PRO A 301 -0.27 -18.38 -2.99
N TYR A 302 -0.52 -19.11 -1.90
CA TYR A 302 -1.17 -20.41 -1.87
C TYR A 302 -2.20 -20.48 -0.74
N LYS A 303 -3.11 -21.46 -0.83
CA LYS A 303 -4.12 -21.72 0.19
C LYS A 303 -3.54 -22.50 1.36
N LEU A 304 -4.14 -22.36 2.53
CA LEU A 304 -3.93 -23.30 3.62
C LEU A 304 -4.79 -24.56 3.42
N GLU A 305 -4.42 -25.65 4.08
CA GLU A 305 -5.21 -26.88 4.01
C GLU A 305 -6.65 -26.64 4.52
N GLY A 306 -7.64 -27.26 3.88
CA GLY A 306 -9.07 -27.07 4.24
C GLY A 306 -9.67 -25.73 3.83
N HIS A 307 -8.88 -24.75 3.37
CA HIS A 307 -9.40 -23.52 2.77
C HIS A 307 -9.86 -23.76 1.33
N ASN A 308 -10.79 -22.95 0.86
CA ASN A 308 -11.18 -22.90 -0.54
C ASN A 308 -10.01 -22.37 -1.40
N ASP A 309 -9.85 -22.92 -2.62
CA ASP A 309 -8.86 -22.47 -3.61
C ASP A 309 -8.95 -20.98 -3.95
N THR A 310 -10.12 -20.37 -3.74
CA THR A 310 -10.32 -18.92 -3.87
C THR A 310 -9.45 -18.11 -2.91
N PHE A 311 -9.24 -18.59 -1.68
CA PHE A 311 -8.57 -17.82 -0.63
C PHE A 311 -7.14 -18.30 -0.42
N ARG A 312 -6.20 -17.54 -1.00
CA ARG A 312 -4.77 -17.80 -0.86
C ARG A 312 -4.24 -17.08 0.36
N ALA A 313 -4.18 -17.80 1.48
CA ALA A 313 -3.91 -17.25 2.81
C ALA A 313 -2.43 -17.17 3.22
N ALA A 314 -1.53 -17.73 2.43
CA ALA A 314 -0.10 -17.72 2.76
C ALA A 314 0.77 -17.48 1.52
N ALA A 315 1.97 -16.97 1.75
CA ALA A 315 3.03 -16.89 0.75
C ALA A 315 4.38 -16.98 1.45
N ARG A 316 5.39 -17.48 0.74
CA ARG A 316 6.76 -17.50 1.24
C ARG A 316 7.45 -16.17 0.94
N ILE A 317 7.91 -15.49 1.98
CA ILE A 317 8.55 -14.17 1.90
C ILE A 317 9.98 -14.30 2.40
N ARG A 318 10.92 -13.73 1.65
CA ARG A 318 12.33 -13.69 2.03
C ARG A 318 12.49 -12.85 3.31
N ARG A 319 13.24 -13.40 4.25
CA ARG A 319 13.78 -12.74 5.45
C ARG A 319 15.30 -12.91 5.47
N ASN A 320 15.93 -12.50 6.56
CA ASN A 320 17.38 -12.47 6.74
C ASN A 320 18.13 -13.68 6.15
N ASP A 321 17.76 -14.90 6.55
CA ASP A 321 18.46 -16.14 6.23
C ASP A 321 17.68 -17.07 5.28
N GLY A 322 16.37 -16.91 5.13
CA GLY A 322 15.53 -17.86 4.40
C GLY A 322 14.29 -17.25 3.77
N PHE A 323 13.59 -18.04 2.96
CA PHE A 323 12.19 -17.80 2.65
C PHE A 323 11.33 -18.46 3.72
N TYR A 324 10.42 -17.71 4.32
CA TYR A 324 9.55 -18.18 5.38
C TYR A 324 8.09 -18.03 5.00
N GLU A 325 7.27 -18.99 5.40
CA GLU A 325 5.82 -18.86 5.26
C GLU A 325 5.32 -17.68 6.11
N SER A 326 4.70 -16.72 5.42
CA SER A 326 3.93 -15.64 6.01
C SER A 326 2.46 -15.88 5.73
N ARG A 327 1.65 -15.95 6.79
CA ARG A 327 0.21 -16.21 6.77
C ARG A 327 -0.54 -14.92 7.05
N VAL A 328 -1.64 -14.72 6.35
CA VAL A 328 -2.58 -13.63 6.67
C VAL A 328 -3.42 -14.05 7.85
N ILE A 329 -3.32 -13.32 8.96
CA ILE A 329 -4.27 -13.46 10.07
C ILE A 329 -5.59 -12.81 9.66
N PHE A 330 -5.49 -11.58 9.14
CA PHE A 330 -6.64 -10.76 8.77
C PHE A 330 -6.22 -9.68 7.77
N THR A 331 -7.09 -9.39 6.82
CA THR A 331 -7.09 -8.17 6.03
C THR A 331 -8.50 -7.62 5.95
N ASP A 332 -8.64 -6.31 6.04
CA ASP A 332 -9.88 -5.62 5.71
C ASP A 332 -10.09 -5.49 4.20
N ARG A 333 -9.11 -5.94 3.40
CA ARG A 333 -9.01 -5.85 1.94
C ARG A 333 -9.00 -4.40 1.42
N ARG A 334 -8.69 -3.42 2.28
CA ARG A 334 -8.82 -1.99 1.97
C ARG A 334 -7.69 -1.12 2.46
N GLN A 335 -7.27 -1.31 3.71
CA GLN A 335 -6.33 -0.41 4.38
C GLN A 335 -5.33 -1.14 5.28
N CYS A 336 -5.51 -2.42 5.58
CA CYS A 336 -4.58 -3.17 6.40
C CYS A 336 -4.43 -4.65 6.03
N ILE A 337 -3.30 -5.21 6.46
CA ILE A 337 -3.07 -6.65 6.49
C ILE A 337 -2.23 -6.99 7.71
N LEU A 338 -2.60 -8.08 8.39
CA LEU A 338 -1.89 -8.64 9.52
C LEU A 338 -1.24 -9.94 9.07
N LEU A 339 0.07 -10.01 9.23
CA LEU A 339 0.86 -11.16 8.82
C LEU A 339 1.45 -11.86 10.05
N ARG A 340 1.46 -13.19 10.02
CA ARG A 340 2.19 -14.06 10.94
C ARG A 340 3.27 -14.80 10.17
N THR A 341 4.50 -14.79 10.64
CA THR A 341 5.59 -15.63 10.13
C THR A 341 6.06 -16.58 11.24
N PRO A 342 5.42 -17.75 11.43
CA PRO A 342 5.65 -18.61 12.61
C PRO A 342 7.10 -19.05 12.77
N ALA A 343 7.71 -19.49 11.66
CA ALA A 343 9.08 -20.01 11.64
C ALA A 343 10.16 -18.91 11.74
N TYR A 344 9.78 -17.62 11.68
CA TYR A 344 10.68 -16.49 11.87
C TYR A 344 10.31 -15.75 13.16
N HIS A 345 10.81 -16.24 14.30
CA HIS A 345 10.54 -15.67 15.64
C HIS A 345 9.06 -15.57 16.03
N ASN A 346 8.18 -16.36 15.41
CA ASN A 346 6.73 -16.21 15.53
C ASN A 346 6.25 -14.77 15.27
N LEU A 347 6.94 -14.08 14.36
CA LEU A 347 6.77 -12.67 14.05
C LEU A 347 5.32 -12.38 13.66
N CYS A 348 4.77 -11.32 14.23
CA CYS A 348 3.51 -10.74 13.81
C CYS A 348 3.71 -9.28 13.42
N GLU A 349 3.14 -8.90 12.28
CA GLU A 349 3.30 -7.58 11.70
C GLU A 349 1.94 -7.03 11.27
N LEU A 350 1.69 -5.76 11.59
CA LEU A 350 0.56 -5.00 11.04
C LEU A 350 1.09 -4.03 10.00
N PHE A 351 0.57 -4.16 8.79
CA PHE A 351 0.80 -3.21 7.71
C PHE A 351 -0.45 -2.40 7.41
N THR A 352 -0.25 -1.16 6.95
CA THR A 352 -1.35 -0.29 6.52
C THR A 352 -1.06 0.38 5.18
N GLY A 353 -2.12 0.72 4.43
CA GLY A 353 -1.99 1.36 3.13
C GLY A 353 -1.49 2.80 3.21
N GLY A 354 -0.33 3.08 2.61
CA GLY A 354 0.09 4.40 2.16
C GLY A 354 0.47 5.45 3.21
N ARG A 355 -0.13 5.45 4.40
CA ARG A 355 0.11 6.47 5.45
C ARG A 355 0.28 5.81 6.81
N TYR A 356 1.26 6.30 7.57
CA TYR A 356 1.32 6.07 9.01
C TYR A 356 0.17 6.83 9.67
N THR A 357 -1.00 6.20 9.73
CA THR A 357 -2.13 6.80 10.44
C THR A 357 -1.85 6.71 11.93
N ASN A 358 -1.83 7.87 12.60
CA ASN A 358 -1.63 7.95 14.05
C ASN A 358 -2.84 7.36 14.78
N GLY A 359 -2.91 6.02 14.88
CA GLY A 359 -3.80 5.26 15.77
C GLY A 359 -5.32 5.42 15.59
N ILE A 360 -5.80 6.33 14.74
CA ILE A 360 -7.22 6.71 14.69
C ILE A 360 -7.99 5.95 13.59
N LEU A 361 -7.32 5.46 12.54
CA LEU A 361 -8.00 5.02 11.31
C LEU A 361 -8.04 3.51 11.02
N ASN A 362 -7.66 2.64 11.96
CA ASN A 362 -7.84 1.19 11.75
C ASN A 362 -8.10 0.44 13.07
N ASN A 363 -9.20 0.83 13.76
CA ASN A 363 -9.58 0.23 15.05
C ASN A 363 -9.73 -1.29 14.93
N ILE A 364 -10.30 -1.81 13.84
CA ILE A 364 -10.47 -3.26 13.65
C ILE A 364 -9.12 -3.96 13.50
N CYS A 365 -8.25 -3.51 12.60
CA CYS A 365 -6.96 -4.16 12.38
C CYS A 365 -6.07 -4.11 13.64
N PHE A 366 -6.11 -3.00 14.36
CA PHE A 366 -5.41 -2.88 15.64
C PHE A 366 -6.01 -3.82 16.69
N PHE A 367 -7.34 -3.85 16.83
CA PHE A 367 -8.02 -4.76 17.75
C PHE A 367 -7.66 -6.22 17.45
N ILE A 368 -7.79 -6.65 16.19
CA ILE A 368 -7.43 -8.01 15.76
C ILE A 368 -5.94 -8.28 16.03
N TYR A 369 -5.05 -7.32 15.79
CA TYR A 369 -3.64 -7.46 16.13
C TYR A 369 -3.46 -7.71 17.63
N THR A 370 -4.14 -6.95 18.50
CA THR A 370 -4.03 -7.17 19.95
C THR A 370 -4.59 -8.52 20.41
N VAL A 371 -5.63 -9.04 19.73
CA VAL A 371 -6.22 -10.36 20.02
C VAL A 371 -5.25 -11.49 19.68
N TYR A 372 -4.63 -11.45 18.50
CA TYR A 372 -3.78 -12.56 18.01
C TYR A 372 -2.29 -12.41 18.35
N CYS A 373 -1.80 -11.17 18.42
CA CYS A 373 -0.37 -10.86 18.49
C CYS A 373 0.04 -10.16 19.78
N LYS A 374 -0.91 -9.88 20.68
CA LYS A 374 -0.70 -9.15 21.93
C LYS A 374 -0.20 -7.72 21.68
N GLN A 375 0.46 -7.10 22.66
CA GLN A 375 1.01 -5.76 22.48
C GLN A 375 2.21 -5.77 21.52
N PRO A 376 2.30 -4.77 20.62
CA PRO A 376 3.43 -4.66 19.71
C PRO A 376 4.71 -4.34 20.48
N GLN A 377 5.82 -4.97 20.08
CA GLN A 377 7.14 -4.65 20.64
C GLN A 377 7.73 -3.38 20.01
N LYS A 378 7.39 -3.10 18.75
CA LYS A 378 7.81 -1.89 18.05
C LYS A 378 6.65 -1.23 17.31
N LYS A 379 6.58 0.10 17.41
CA LYS A 379 5.70 0.96 16.63
C LYS A 379 6.53 1.84 15.71
N PHE A 380 6.09 1.98 14.48
CA PHE A 380 6.66 2.87 13.48
C PHE A 380 5.67 4.00 13.19
N THR A 381 6.18 5.22 13.06
CA THR A 381 5.38 6.43 12.83
C THR A 381 5.71 7.14 11.53
N LYS A 382 6.82 6.77 10.90
CA LYS A 382 7.25 7.21 9.57
C LYS A 382 8.13 6.15 8.93
N LEU A 383 8.29 6.21 7.60
CA LEU A 383 9.07 5.22 6.84
C LEU A 383 10.52 5.14 7.30
N GLY A 384 11.12 6.30 7.61
CA GLY A 384 12.48 6.39 8.13
C GLY A 384 12.70 5.67 9.48
N ASP A 385 11.65 5.45 10.28
CA ASP A 385 11.78 4.69 11.53
C ASP A 385 12.06 3.21 11.27
N CYS A 386 11.58 2.68 10.14
CA CYS A 386 11.77 1.30 9.74
C CYS A 386 12.90 1.15 8.72
N TRP A 387 12.89 1.97 7.67
CA TRP A 387 13.85 1.95 6.56
C TRP A 387 14.72 3.22 6.65
N PRO A 388 15.91 3.13 7.28
CA PRO A 388 16.75 4.29 7.58
C PRO A 388 17.09 5.22 6.41
N PRO A 389 17.23 4.76 5.14
CA PRO A 389 17.45 5.65 4.00
C PRO A 389 16.37 6.72 3.83
N ALA A 390 15.13 6.46 4.26
CA ALA A 390 14.06 7.46 4.22
C ALA A 390 14.09 8.49 5.37
N ASN A 391 15.08 8.42 6.28
CA ASN A 391 15.22 9.44 7.30
C ASN A 391 15.71 10.75 6.69
N GLN A 392 14.98 11.81 6.98
CA GLN A 392 15.47 13.15 6.75
C GLN A 392 16.63 13.41 7.72
N LYS A 393 17.87 13.34 7.23
CA LYS A 393 18.96 14.06 7.89
C LYS A 393 18.72 15.53 7.60
N ASN A 394 18.35 16.26 8.65
CA ASN A 394 18.28 17.73 8.63
C ASN A 394 19.66 18.33 8.36
#